data_AF-A0A3D2PTK5-F1
#
_entry.id   AF-A0A3D2PTK5-F1
#
_cell.length_a   1.000
_cell.length_b   1.000
_cell.length_c   1.000
_cell.angle_alpha   90.00
_cell.angle_beta   90.00
_cell.angle_gamma   90.00
#
_symmetry.space_group_name_H-M   'P 1'
#
loop_
_entity.id
_entity.type
_entity.pdbx_description
1 polymer ?
#
loop_
_entity_poly.entity_id
_entity_poly.type
_entity_poly.pdbx_seq_one_letter_code
_entity_poly.pdbx_strand_id
1 'polypeptide(L)'
;MNNMPMNQSQLLDWINQVSFVAYDTALYLDTHPYDEEALSFYNHYRTLRLKAVKMYEEKYGPLTLDGADTDGHWSWGSMKNPWEGGNC
;
A
#
# COMPACT_ATOMS: atom_id res chain seq x y z
N MET A 1 -13.56 14.65 15.75
CA MET A 1 -13.34 13.21 15.50
C MET A 1 -11.92 12.91 15.94
N ASN A 2 -11.72 12.07 16.96
CA ASN A 2 -10.39 11.76 17.48
C ASN A 2 -9.62 10.95 16.41
N ASN A 3 -8.69 11.60 15.72
CA ASN A 3 -7.73 10.97 14.81
C ASN A 3 -6.72 10.16 15.63
N MET A 4 -7.12 8.97 16.11
CA MET A 4 -6.12 8.02 16.56
C MET A 4 -5.40 7.49 15.31
N PRO A 5 -4.06 7.59 15.24
CA PRO A 5 -3.31 7.05 14.13
C PRO A 5 -3.51 5.53 14.08
N MET A 6 -3.84 5.00 12.90
CA MET A 6 -3.99 3.55 12.69
C MET A 6 -2.75 2.80 13.19
N ASN A 7 -3.00 1.63 13.80
CA ASN A 7 -1.94 0.72 14.18
C ASN A 7 -1.40 -0.03 12.94
N GLN A 8 -0.34 -0.81 13.12
CA GLN A 8 0.36 -1.49 12.02
C GLN A 8 -0.57 -2.43 11.23
N SER A 9 -1.36 -3.26 11.92
CA SER A 9 -2.32 -4.18 11.31
C SER A 9 -3.41 -3.42 10.56
N GLN A 10 -3.96 -2.36 11.15
CA GLN A 10 -5.00 -1.55 10.52
C GLN A 10 -4.51 -0.87 9.25
N LEU A 11 -3.26 -0.37 9.23
CA LEU A 11 -2.66 0.20 8.04
C LEU A 11 -2.43 -0.87 6.96
N LEU A 12 -1.95 -2.07 7.33
CA LEU A 12 -1.81 -3.18 6.38
C LEU A 12 -3.16 -3.62 5.81
N ASP A 13 -4.18 -3.77 6.65
CA ASP A 13 -5.54 -4.13 6.22
C ASP A 13 -6.11 -3.08 5.27
N TRP A 14 -5.91 -1.79 5.58
CA TRP A 14 -6.34 -0.72 4.70
C TRP A 14 -5.60 -0.74 3.36
N ILE A 15 -4.27 -0.92 3.38
CA ILE A 15 -3.44 -1.08 2.17
C ILE A 15 -3.96 -2.25 1.34
N ASN A 16 -4.28 -3.39 1.95
CA ASN A 16 -4.79 -4.57 1.27
C ASN A 16 -6.15 -4.29 0.60
N GLN A 17 -7.08 -3.64 1.31
CA GLN A 17 -8.40 -3.29 0.76
C GLN A 17 -8.30 -2.36 -0.44
N VAL A 18 -7.57 -1.25 -0.33
CA VAL A 18 -7.43 -0.30 -1.45
C VAL A 18 -6.61 -0.88 -2.60
N SER A 19 -5.66 -1.77 -2.30
CA SER A 19 -4.92 -2.51 -3.33
C SER A 19 -5.85 -3.45 -4.09
N PHE A 20 -6.70 -4.21 -3.40
CA PHE A 20 -7.65 -5.11 -4.04
C PHE A 20 -8.57 -4.36 -5.01
N VAL A 21 -9.16 -3.24 -4.58
CA VAL A 21 -10.03 -2.44 -5.46
C VAL A 21 -9.29 -1.92 -6.68
N ALA A 22 -8.06 -1.43 -6.51
CA ALA A 22 -7.24 -0.97 -7.64
C ALA A 22 -6.92 -2.11 -8.63
N TYR A 23 -6.55 -3.29 -8.13
CA TYR A 23 -6.25 -4.45 -8.98
C TYR A 23 -7.49 -4.99 -9.69
N ASP A 24 -8.62 -5.08 -9.00
CA ASP A 24 -9.88 -5.55 -9.59
C ASP A 24 -10.36 -4.60 -10.69
N THR A 25 -10.25 -3.28 -10.46
CA THR A 25 -10.56 -2.28 -11.49
C THR A 25 -9.61 -2.36 -12.68
N ALA A 26 -8.31 -2.60 -12.44
CA ALA A 26 -7.34 -2.80 -13.51
C ALA A 26 -7.68 -4.03 -14.36
N LEU A 27 -8.09 -5.14 -13.74
CA LEU A 27 -8.53 -6.35 -14.45
C LEU A 27 -9.76 -6.08 -15.32
N TYR A 28 -10.71 -5.27 -14.85
CA TYR A 28 -11.83 -4.84 -15.68
C TYR A 28 -11.37 -4.00 -16.88
N LEU A 29 -10.46 -3.04 -16.64
CA LEU A 29 -9.91 -2.14 -17.67
C LEU A 29 -9.12 -2.88 -18.76
N ASP A 30 -8.56 -4.06 -18.49
CA ASP A 30 -7.92 -4.91 -19.52
C ASP A 30 -8.88 -5.26 -20.67
N THR A 31 -10.19 -5.29 -20.39
CA THR A 31 -11.25 -5.53 -21.39
C THR A 31 -12.00 -4.26 -21.81
N HIS A 32 -11.92 -3.19 -21.03
CA HIS A 32 -12.61 -1.92 -21.25
C HIS A 32 -11.65 -0.71 -21.11
N PRO A 33 -10.60 -0.60 -21.95
CA PRO A 33 -9.50 0.34 -21.72
C PRO A 33 -9.87 1.83 -21.86
N TYR A 34 -11.05 2.13 -22.41
CA TYR A 34 -11.54 3.49 -22.64
C TYR A 34 -12.71 3.88 -21.72
N ASP A 35 -13.05 3.04 -20.74
CA ASP A 35 -14.10 3.34 -19.76
C ASP A 35 -13.60 4.44 -18.80
N GLU A 36 -14.04 5.68 -19.02
CA GLU A 36 -13.60 6.85 -18.27
C GLU A 36 -13.96 6.77 -16.77
N GLU A 37 -15.08 6.12 -16.43
CA GLU A 37 -15.51 5.95 -15.06
C GLU A 37 -14.59 4.96 -14.33
N ALA A 38 -14.32 3.80 -14.95
CA ALA A 38 -13.38 2.82 -14.41
C ALA A 38 -11.95 3.38 -14.30
N LEU A 39 -11.50 4.19 -15.27
CA LEU A 39 -10.21 4.87 -15.21
C LEU A 39 -10.13 5.85 -14.03
N SER A 40 -11.17 6.66 -13.84
CA SER A 40 -11.25 7.60 -12.71
C SER A 40 -11.26 6.86 -11.37
N PHE A 41 -12.04 5.78 -11.28
CA PHE A 41 -12.14 4.93 -10.10
C PHE A 41 -10.80 4.28 -9.76
N TYR A 42 -10.11 3.69 -10.74
CA TYR A 42 -8.76 3.15 -10.57
C TYR A 42 -7.77 4.22 -10.06
N ASN A 43 -7.76 5.41 -10.67
CA ASN A 43 -6.84 6.48 -10.27
C ASN A 43 -7.09 6.96 -8.84
N HIS A 44 -8.34 7.01 -8.41
CA HIS A 44 -8.71 7.32 -7.03
C HIS A 44 -8.10 6.32 -6.04
N TYR A 45 -8.34 5.02 -6.24
CA TYR A 45 -7.84 3.97 -5.35
C TYR A 45 -6.32 3.78 -5.44
N ARG A 46 -5.72 3.97 -6.61
CA ARG A 46 -4.26 4.03 -6.77
C ARG A 46 -3.66 5.12 -5.88
N THR A 47 -4.26 6.30 -5.85
CA THR A 47 -3.81 7.43 -5.02
C THR A 47 -3.96 7.11 -3.52
N LEU A 48 -5.09 6.54 -3.11
CA LEU A 48 -5.30 6.10 -1.73
C LEU A 48 -4.29 5.03 -1.31
N ARG A 49 -4.00 4.06 -2.18
CA ARG A 49 -2.99 3.03 -1.94
C ARG A 49 -1.61 3.63 -1.71
N LEU A 50 -1.15 4.53 -2.59
CA LEU A 50 0.16 5.17 -2.45
C LEU A 50 0.26 5.96 -1.13
N LYS A 51 -0.80 6.66 -0.75
CA LYS A 51 -0.88 7.36 0.53
C LYS A 51 -0.81 6.40 1.72
N ALA A 52 -1.56 5.31 1.68
CA ALA A 52 -1.59 4.31 2.75
C ALA A 52 -0.23 3.63 2.94
N VAL A 53 0.42 3.23 1.83
CA VAL A 53 1.79 2.66 1.84
C VAL A 53 2.77 3.65 2.45
N LYS A 54 2.78 4.91 1.99
CA LYS A 54 3.66 5.94 2.55
C LYS A 54 3.46 6.14 4.05
N MET A 55 2.22 6.19 4.52
CA MET A 55 1.91 6.31 5.96
C MET A 55 2.39 5.10 6.77
N TYR A 56 2.35 3.90 6.19
CA TYR A 56 2.91 2.71 6.81
C TYR A 56 4.44 2.80 6.88
N GLU A 57 5.09 3.14 5.76
CA GLU A 57 6.54 3.17 5.64
C GLU A 57 7.19 4.23 6.53
N GLU A 58 6.58 5.41 6.65
CA GLU A 58 7.04 6.47 7.57
C GLU A 58 7.05 6.03 9.04
N LYS A 59 6.22 5.05 9.42
CA LYS A 59 6.01 4.67 10.83
C LYS A 59 6.59 3.32 11.19
N TYR A 60 6.59 2.37 10.25
CA TYR A 60 6.95 0.97 10.47
C TYR A 60 8.10 0.50 9.58
N GLY A 61 8.55 1.34 8.65
CA GLY A 61 9.63 1.07 7.70
C GLY A 61 9.17 0.44 6.38
N PRO A 62 10.11 0.18 5.46
CA PRO A 62 9.80 -0.13 4.07
C PRO A 62 8.87 -1.33 3.92
N LEU A 63 7.83 -1.14 3.12
CA LEU A 63 6.86 -2.17 2.73
C LEU A 63 7.04 -2.55 1.26
N THR A 64 7.57 -1.63 0.46
CA THR A 64 8.03 -1.88 -0.92
C THR A 64 9.53 -1.63 -1.04
N LEU A 65 10.13 -2.17 -2.11
CA LEU A 65 11.53 -1.91 -2.44
C LEU A 65 11.82 -0.42 -2.64
N ASP A 66 10.87 0.32 -3.22
CA ASP A 66 11.02 1.76 -3.48
C ASP A 66 11.00 2.59 -2.19
N GLY A 67 10.41 2.06 -1.11
CA GLY A 67 10.41 2.69 0.21
C GLY A 67 11.71 2.45 1.00
N ALA A 68 12.65 1.66 0.47
CA ALA A 68 13.88 1.34 1.16
C ALA A 68 14.80 2.57 1.28
N ASP A 69 15.11 2.95 2.51
CA ASP A 69 16.24 3.82 2.81
C ASP A 69 17.56 3.11 2.50
N THR A 70 18.46 3.84 1.84
CA THR A 70 19.82 3.44 1.47
C THR A 70 20.87 4.33 2.11
N ASP A 71 20.48 5.37 2.84
CA ASP A 71 21.40 6.26 3.52
C ASP A 71 21.91 5.61 4.81
N GLY A 72 23.21 5.32 4.84
CA GLY A 72 23.88 4.68 5.98
C GLY A 72 23.50 3.22 6.28
N HIS A 73 22.44 2.66 5.68
CA HIS A 73 22.03 1.27 5.86
C HIS A 73 21.05 0.79 4.76
N TRP A 74 20.99 -0.53 4.51
CA TRP A 74 19.99 -1.14 3.63
C TRP A 74 18.75 -1.55 4.44
N SER A 75 17.76 -0.67 4.51
CA SER A 75 16.58 -0.87 5.37
C SER A 75 15.70 -2.05 4.97
N TRP A 76 15.60 -2.37 3.67
CA TRP A 76 14.78 -3.49 3.16
C TRP A 76 15.21 -4.85 3.73
N GLY A 77 16.52 -5.11 3.80
CA GLY A 77 17.05 -6.36 4.34
C GLY A 77 17.08 -6.43 5.88
N SER A 78 16.74 -5.32 6.56
CA SER A 78 16.92 -5.17 8.00
C SER A 78 15.63 -5.40 8.80
N MET A 79 14.47 -5.52 8.14
CA MET A 79 13.17 -5.60 8.82
C MET A 79 12.59 -7.00 8.83
N LYS A 80 11.85 -7.33 9.89
CA LYS A 80 10.98 -8.51 9.89
C LYS A 80 9.82 -8.26 8.93
N ASN A 81 9.66 -9.14 7.93
CA ASN A 81 8.64 -8.98 6.91
C ASN A 81 7.23 -8.95 7.55
N PRO A 82 6.41 -7.94 7.24
CA PRO A 82 5.09 -7.82 7.85
C PRO A 82 4.12 -8.95 7.46
N TRP A 83 4.36 -9.64 6.33
CA TRP A 83 3.57 -10.79 5.89
C TRP A 83 4.06 -12.14 6.44
N GLU A 84 5.20 -12.19 7.14
CA GLU A 84 5.73 -13.43 7.73
C GLU A 84 5.12 -13.76 9.09
N GLY A 85 4.14 -12.97 9.56
CA GLY A 85 3.29 -13.37 10.68
C GLY A 85 4.04 -13.69 11.97
N GLY A 86 5.02 -12.87 12.37
CA GLY A 86 5.58 -12.89 13.73
C GLY A 86 6.31 -14.18 14.15
N ASN A 87 7.64 -14.07 14.26
CA ASN A 87 8.60 -15.03 14.81
C ASN A 87 8.85 -16.30 13.98
N CYS A 88 9.99 -16.28 13.29
CA CYS A 88 10.88 -17.43 13.30
C CYS A 88 11.44 -17.68 14.71
#